data_AF-A0A0F9GE64-F1
#
_entry.id   AF-A0A0F9GE64-F1
#
_cell.length_a   1.000
_cell.length_b   1.000
_cell.length_c   1.000
_cell.angle_alpha   90.00
_cell.angle_beta   90.00
_cell.angle_gamma   90.00
#
_symmetry.space_group_name_H-M   'P 1'
#
loop_
_entity.id
_entity.type
_entity.pdbx_description
1 polymer ?
#
loop_
_entity_poly.entity_id
_entity_poly.type
_entity_poly.pdbx_seq_one_letter_code
_entity_poly.pdbx_strand_id
1 'polypeptide(L)'
;LEANNIFIERQTSHCVMKAKRLLQVGQSDLPKGKIFGGEILDATTLIAGEIGNESGAKMIINLAASGAEITADTDNCFKDLAKTDAQLDTLQAALEKTSLVADVEKRNLLITKIGATQKHYCEQAELLEKRLSNLDHDLHDLLSDANLAVNSVLHSGVEIHIFDKVLKTIRNYPPCNVKLLNNKIEIEFKTS
;
A
#
# COMPACT_ATOMS: atom_id res chain seq x y z
N LEU A 1 1.58 -11.48 -17.30
CA LEU A 1 0.11 -11.24 -17.38
C LEU A 1 -0.24 -10.17 -16.36
N GLU A 2 -0.99 -9.13 -16.74
CA GLU A 2 -1.35 -8.03 -15.82
C GLU A 2 -2.85 -7.72 -15.91
N ALA A 3 -3.54 -7.70 -14.77
CA ALA A 3 -4.94 -7.30 -14.65
C ALA A 3 -5.29 -6.91 -13.20
N ASN A 4 -6.48 -6.33 -12.98
CA ASN A 4 -6.98 -6.10 -11.63
C ASN A 4 -7.34 -7.41 -10.92
N ASN A 5 -8.05 -8.31 -11.62
CA ASN A 5 -8.36 -9.64 -11.13
C ASN A 5 -7.91 -10.65 -12.19
N ILE A 6 -7.21 -11.70 -11.78
CA ILE A 6 -6.75 -12.80 -12.63
C ILE A 6 -7.39 -14.09 -12.12
N PHE A 7 -8.05 -14.82 -13.02
CA PHE A 7 -8.66 -16.12 -12.73
C PHE A 7 -8.02 -17.18 -13.64
N ILE A 8 -7.53 -18.26 -13.05
CA ILE A 8 -6.91 -19.38 -13.77
C ILE A 8 -7.56 -20.66 -13.31
N GLU A 9 -8.20 -21.40 -14.21
CA GLU A 9 -9.07 -22.53 -13.80
C GLU A 9 -8.32 -23.73 -13.21
N ARG A 10 -7.08 -23.98 -13.63
CA ARG A 10 -6.34 -25.21 -13.28
C ARG A 10 -4.99 -24.94 -12.66
N GLN A 11 -4.05 -24.43 -13.45
CA GLN A 11 -2.68 -24.27 -12.99
C GLN A 11 -1.95 -23.19 -13.76
N THR A 12 -0.91 -22.64 -13.12
CA THR A 12 0.04 -21.72 -13.73
C THR A 12 1.45 -22.10 -13.30
N SER A 13 2.38 -22.00 -14.24
CA SER A 13 3.74 -22.48 -14.08
C SER A 13 4.74 -21.54 -14.72
N HIS A 14 5.80 -21.21 -13.99
CA HIS A 14 6.90 -20.36 -14.46
C HIS A 14 6.42 -19.03 -15.08
N CYS A 15 5.33 -18.48 -14.54
CA CYS A 15 4.72 -17.25 -15.03
C CYS A 15 5.06 -16.06 -14.12
N VAL A 16 5.19 -14.89 -14.74
CA VAL A 16 5.16 -13.60 -14.04
C VAL A 16 3.77 -13.00 -14.19
N MET A 17 3.09 -12.78 -13.07
CA MET A 17 1.71 -12.30 -13.04
C MET A 17 1.58 -11.12 -12.09
N LYS A 18 0.94 -10.04 -12.53
CA LYS A 18 0.61 -8.88 -11.71
C LYS A 18 -0.91 -8.76 -11.57
N ALA A 19 -1.42 -8.95 -10.36
CA ALA A 19 -2.86 -9.02 -10.09
C ALA A 19 -3.25 -8.01 -9.02
N LYS A 20 -3.52 -6.75 -9.40
CA LYS A 20 -3.63 -5.64 -8.42
C LYS A 20 -4.56 -5.90 -7.23
N ARG A 21 -5.60 -6.73 -7.41
CA ARG A 21 -6.55 -7.07 -6.35
C ARG A 21 -6.59 -8.56 -6.06
N LEU A 22 -6.98 -9.38 -7.03
CA LEU A 22 -7.22 -10.82 -6.79
C LEU A 22 -6.52 -11.67 -7.84
N LEU A 23 -5.73 -12.66 -7.39
CA LEU A 23 -5.32 -13.79 -8.20
C LEU A 23 -5.93 -15.07 -7.62
N GLN A 24 -6.81 -15.70 -8.37
CA GLN A 24 -7.42 -16.97 -7.99
C GLN A 24 -7.03 -18.07 -8.97
N VAL A 25 -6.53 -19.18 -8.44
CA VAL A 25 -6.13 -20.36 -9.22
C VAL A 25 -6.92 -21.59 -8.74
N GLY A 26 -7.73 -22.13 -9.65
CA GLY A 26 -8.72 -23.18 -9.41
C GLY A 26 -10.12 -22.73 -9.85
N GLN A 27 -11.08 -23.64 -9.75
CA GLN A 27 -12.48 -23.34 -10.04
C GLN A 27 -13.06 -22.34 -9.04
N SER A 28 -14.07 -21.58 -9.48
CA SER A 28 -14.72 -20.53 -8.68
C SER A 28 -15.21 -21.04 -7.32
N ASP A 29 -15.83 -22.23 -7.32
CA ASP A 29 -16.44 -22.83 -6.12
C ASP A 29 -15.42 -23.57 -5.24
N LEU A 30 -14.31 -24.00 -5.83
CA LEU A 30 -13.29 -24.78 -5.17
C LEU A 30 -11.90 -24.40 -5.72
N PRO A 31 -11.32 -23.28 -5.24
CA PRO A 31 -10.04 -22.78 -5.74
C PRO A 31 -8.89 -23.66 -5.23
N LYS A 32 -8.75 -24.84 -5.83
CA LYS A 32 -7.74 -25.87 -5.57
C LYS A 32 -6.72 -25.99 -6.71
N GLY A 33 -6.57 -24.95 -7.52
CA GLY A 33 -5.60 -24.95 -8.61
C GLY A 33 -4.17 -24.83 -8.10
N LYS A 34 -3.21 -25.07 -8.99
CA LYS A 34 -1.78 -25.15 -8.65
C LYS A 34 -0.97 -23.97 -9.20
N ILE A 35 -0.09 -23.41 -8.38
CA ILE A 35 0.86 -22.37 -8.77
C ILE A 35 2.25 -22.87 -8.44
N PHE A 36 3.12 -23.00 -9.43
CA PHE A 36 4.49 -23.48 -9.19
C PHE A 36 5.51 -22.83 -10.12
N GLY A 37 6.52 -22.21 -9.51
CA GLY A 37 7.56 -21.49 -10.22
C GLY A 37 7.08 -20.15 -10.80
N GLY A 38 7.95 -19.14 -10.72
CA GLY A 38 7.66 -17.79 -11.22
C GLY A 38 7.44 -16.78 -10.10
N GLU A 39 6.78 -15.68 -10.44
CA GLU A 39 6.64 -14.53 -9.56
C GLU A 39 5.24 -13.90 -9.65
N ILE A 40 4.63 -13.68 -8.48
CA ILE A 40 3.42 -12.88 -8.35
C ILE A 40 3.83 -11.48 -7.91
N LEU A 41 3.37 -10.48 -8.65
CA LEU A 41 3.65 -9.09 -8.42
C LEU A 41 2.39 -8.40 -7.90
N ASP A 42 2.53 -7.72 -6.76
CA ASP A 42 1.58 -6.73 -6.25
C ASP A 42 0.13 -7.21 -6.21
N ALA A 43 -0.11 -8.38 -5.63
CA ALA A 43 -1.48 -8.85 -5.38
C ALA A 43 -1.97 -8.47 -3.99
N THR A 44 -3.22 -8.03 -3.86
CA THR A 44 -3.81 -7.89 -2.52
C THR A 44 -4.17 -9.26 -1.97
N THR A 45 -4.92 -10.04 -2.75
CA THR A 45 -5.39 -11.37 -2.36
C THR A 45 -4.93 -12.43 -3.36
N LEU A 46 -4.37 -13.53 -2.86
CA LEU A 46 -4.01 -14.71 -3.65
C LEU A 46 -4.70 -15.94 -3.07
N ILE A 47 -5.46 -16.65 -3.90
CA ILE A 47 -6.17 -17.87 -3.52
C ILE A 47 -5.77 -19.01 -4.44
N ALA A 48 -5.23 -20.09 -3.88
CA ALA A 48 -4.90 -21.30 -4.63
C ALA A 48 -5.01 -22.56 -3.76
N GLY A 49 -5.03 -23.72 -4.40
CA GLY A 49 -4.93 -25.00 -3.70
C GLY A 49 -3.51 -25.28 -3.27
N GLU A 50 -2.63 -25.34 -4.26
CA GLU A 50 -1.24 -25.74 -4.09
C GLU A 50 -0.32 -24.61 -4.56
N ILE A 51 0.63 -24.23 -3.71
CA ILE A 51 1.58 -23.15 -3.97
C ILE A 51 3.00 -23.68 -3.78
N GLY A 52 3.84 -23.46 -4.80
CA GLY A 52 5.18 -24.03 -4.89
C GLY A 52 5.16 -25.46 -5.42
N ASN A 53 6.30 -26.13 -5.34
CA ASN A 53 6.43 -27.54 -5.70
C ASN A 53 7.51 -28.25 -4.86
N GLU A 54 7.44 -29.57 -4.81
CA GLU A 54 8.43 -30.41 -4.12
C GLU A 54 9.82 -30.36 -4.78
N SER A 55 9.89 -30.00 -6.06
CA SER A 55 11.15 -29.84 -6.79
C SER A 55 11.94 -28.59 -6.40
N GLY A 56 11.39 -27.73 -5.52
CA GLY A 56 12.05 -26.53 -5.03
C GLY A 56 12.20 -25.42 -6.08
N ALA A 57 11.33 -25.38 -7.09
CA ALA A 57 11.31 -24.30 -8.06
C ALA A 57 11.03 -22.97 -7.34
N LYS A 58 11.92 -22.00 -7.54
CA LYS A 58 11.82 -20.70 -6.88
C LYS A 58 10.48 -20.05 -7.20
N MET A 59 9.78 -19.67 -6.14
CA MET A 59 8.51 -18.96 -6.24
C MET A 59 8.53 -17.76 -5.30
N ILE A 60 8.23 -16.58 -5.85
CA ILE A 60 8.14 -15.34 -5.09
C ILE A 60 6.70 -14.82 -5.20
N ILE A 61 6.11 -14.47 -4.06
CA ILE A 61 4.77 -13.90 -3.99
C ILE A 61 4.91 -12.53 -3.33
N ASN A 62 4.65 -11.47 -4.07
CA ASN A 62 4.63 -10.12 -3.54
C ASN A 62 3.17 -9.69 -3.35
N LEU A 63 2.78 -9.52 -2.08
CA LEU A 63 1.48 -9.00 -1.70
C LEU A 63 1.59 -7.56 -1.22
N ALA A 64 0.61 -6.73 -1.60
CA ALA A 64 0.52 -5.33 -1.19
C ALA A 64 1.83 -4.53 -1.43
N ALA A 65 2.52 -4.79 -2.54
CA ALA A 65 3.79 -4.12 -2.86
C ALA A 65 3.59 -2.62 -3.16
N SER A 66 2.42 -2.26 -3.70
CA SER A 66 1.93 -0.89 -3.88
C SER A 66 1.84 -0.09 -2.58
N GLY A 67 1.81 -0.74 -1.41
CA GLY A 67 1.87 -0.04 -0.13
C GLY A 67 3.15 0.80 0.03
N ALA A 68 4.26 0.39 -0.61
CA ALA A 68 5.51 1.16 -0.58
C ALA A 68 5.37 2.49 -1.34
N GLU A 69 4.61 2.50 -2.44
CA GLU A 69 4.28 3.71 -3.18
C GLU A 69 3.39 4.64 -2.35
N ILE A 70 2.36 4.08 -1.68
CA ILE A 70 1.49 4.85 -0.79
C ILE A 70 2.29 5.48 0.35
N THR A 71 3.21 4.74 0.96
CA THR A 71 4.09 5.26 2.02
C THR A 71 4.98 6.39 1.50
N ALA A 72 5.57 6.24 0.31
CA ALA A 72 6.38 7.28 -0.30
C ALA A 72 5.57 8.55 -0.63
N ASP A 73 4.33 8.40 -1.09
CA ASP A 73 3.42 9.51 -1.32
C ASP A 73 3.02 10.22 -0.03
N THR A 74 2.80 9.47 1.05
CA THR A 74 2.56 10.02 2.40
C THR A 74 3.74 10.87 2.87
N ASP A 75 4.97 10.36 2.75
CA ASP A 75 6.20 11.10 3.10
C ASP A 75 6.36 12.40 2.29
N ASN A 76 6.02 12.36 0.99
CA ASN A 76 6.05 13.55 0.14
C ASN A 76 4.98 14.57 0.57
N CYS A 77 3.78 14.10 0.90
CA CYS A 77 2.70 14.96 1.36
C CYS A 77 3.08 15.66 2.69
N PHE A 78 3.73 14.96 3.62
CA PHE A 78 4.27 15.56 4.85
C PHE A 78 5.32 16.65 4.57
N LYS A 79 6.21 16.44 3.61
CA LYS A 79 7.21 17.45 3.22
C LYS A 79 6.55 18.70 2.65
N ASP A 80 5.49 18.54 1.85
CA ASP A 80 4.78 19.67 1.26
C ASP A 80 3.90 20.42 2.27
N LEU A 81 3.33 19.70 3.25
CA LEU A 81 2.66 20.31 4.40
C LEU A 81 3.65 21.16 5.21
N ALA A 82 4.80 20.60 5.57
CA ALA A 82 5.84 21.31 6.33
C ALA A 82 6.35 22.56 5.60
N LYS A 83 6.47 22.52 4.26
CA LYS A 83 6.79 23.72 3.46
C LYS A 83 5.67 24.75 3.53
N THR A 84 4.42 24.32 3.44
CA THR A 84 3.24 25.18 3.49
C THR A 84 3.14 25.89 4.83
N ASP A 85 3.35 25.18 5.93
CA ASP A 85 3.38 25.74 7.28
C ASP A 85 4.51 26.77 7.43
N ALA A 86 5.72 26.46 6.94
CA ALA A 86 6.81 27.42 6.94
C ALA A 86 6.49 28.70 6.15
N GLN A 87 5.77 28.59 5.01
CA GLN A 87 5.31 29.77 4.28
C GLN A 87 4.28 30.57 5.10
N LEU A 88 3.34 29.91 5.77
CA LEU A 88 2.36 30.55 6.64
C LEU A 88 3.04 31.31 7.79
N ASP A 89 4.04 30.73 8.44
CA ASP A 89 4.83 31.39 9.49
C ASP A 89 5.53 32.65 8.96
N THR A 90 6.12 32.58 7.76
CA THR A 90 6.77 33.77 7.16
C THR A 90 5.76 34.86 6.80
N LEU A 91 4.57 34.49 6.33
CA LEU A 91 3.49 35.43 6.03
C LEU A 91 2.94 36.07 7.31
N GLN A 92 2.81 35.29 8.39
CA GLN A 92 2.40 35.80 9.69
C GLN A 92 3.41 36.83 10.22
N ALA A 93 4.70 36.53 10.17
CA ALA A 93 5.74 37.47 10.57
C ALA A 93 5.78 38.73 9.67
N ALA A 94 5.48 38.59 8.37
CA ALA A 94 5.36 39.72 7.45
C ALA A 94 4.13 40.59 7.77
N LEU A 95 3.02 39.98 8.20
CA LEU A 95 1.80 40.67 8.62
C LEU A 95 2.04 41.49 9.89
N GLU A 96 2.73 40.91 10.88
CA GLU A 96 3.15 41.61 12.09
C GLU A 96 4.03 42.83 11.78
N LYS A 97 5.02 42.68 10.89
CA LYS A 97 5.86 43.81 10.44
C LYS A 97 5.08 44.87 9.68
N THR A 98 4.10 44.46 8.88
CA THR A 98 3.24 45.37 8.11
C THR A 98 2.38 46.23 9.03
N SER A 99 1.94 45.69 10.18
CA SER A 99 1.15 46.44 11.16
C SER A 99 1.87 47.68 11.73
N LEU A 100 3.20 47.71 11.65
CA LEU A 100 4.05 48.82 12.12
C LEU A 100 4.25 49.94 11.08
N VAL A 101 3.75 49.78 9.84
CA VAL A 101 3.91 50.76 8.75
C VAL A 101 3.04 52.00 9.02
N ALA A 102 3.64 53.18 9.12
CA ALA A 102 2.93 54.43 9.45
C ALA A 102 1.91 54.87 8.38
N ASP A 103 2.15 54.55 7.11
CA ASP A 103 1.28 54.86 5.97
C ASP A 103 0.07 53.91 5.93
N VAL A 104 -1.12 54.45 6.22
CA VAL A 104 -2.36 53.67 6.39
C VAL A 104 -2.84 53.05 5.08
N GLU A 105 -2.70 53.73 3.95
CA GLU A 105 -3.12 53.20 2.66
C GLU A 105 -2.22 52.05 2.21
N LYS A 106 -0.89 52.21 2.35
CA LYS A 106 0.06 51.14 2.05
C LYS A 106 -0.09 49.94 3.00
N ARG A 107 -0.36 50.20 4.28
CA ARG A 107 -0.61 49.15 5.28
C ARG A 107 -1.80 48.28 4.89
N ASN A 108 -2.95 48.89 4.57
CA ASN A 108 -4.16 48.14 4.21
C ASN A 108 -3.98 47.31 2.93
N LEU A 109 -3.25 47.85 1.94
CA LEU A 109 -2.97 47.17 0.68
C LEU A 109 -2.07 45.94 0.89
N LEU A 110 -1.04 46.06 1.73
CA LEU A 110 -0.16 44.96 2.13
C LEU A 110 -0.90 43.89 2.95
N ILE A 111 -1.70 44.29 3.94
CA ILE A 111 -2.51 43.35 4.74
C ILE A 111 -3.44 42.53 3.85
N THR A 112 -4.13 43.19 2.91
CA THR A 112 -5.06 42.50 2.00
C THR A 112 -4.34 41.47 1.13
N LYS A 113 -3.15 41.80 0.60
CA LYS A 113 -2.37 40.90 -0.23
C LYS A 113 -1.79 39.72 0.56
N ILE A 114 -1.26 39.99 1.76
CA ILE A 114 -0.74 38.95 2.65
C ILE A 114 -1.88 38.03 3.09
N GLY A 115 -3.03 38.58 3.49
CA GLY A 115 -4.21 37.81 3.90
C GLY A 115 -4.78 36.93 2.79
N ALA A 116 -4.83 37.43 1.54
CA ALA A 116 -5.23 36.62 0.38
C ALA A 116 -4.27 35.44 0.15
N THR A 117 -2.96 35.69 0.31
CA THR A 117 -1.92 34.66 0.16
C THR A 117 -1.99 33.65 1.31
N GLN A 118 -2.19 34.10 2.54
CA GLN A 118 -2.35 33.26 3.72
C GLN A 118 -3.55 32.33 3.57
N LYS A 119 -4.70 32.85 3.12
CA LYS A 119 -5.90 32.06 2.85
C LYS A 119 -5.62 30.93 1.84
N HIS A 120 -4.92 31.24 0.74
CA HIS A 120 -4.53 30.24 -0.25
C HIS A 120 -3.65 29.12 0.34
N TYR A 121 -2.68 29.47 1.19
CA TYR A 121 -1.86 28.46 1.86
C TYR A 121 -2.63 27.65 2.90
N CYS A 122 -3.59 28.24 3.62
CA CYS A 122 -4.50 27.48 4.49
C CYS A 122 -5.34 26.47 3.70
N GLU A 123 -5.90 26.87 2.56
CA GLU A 123 -6.65 25.95 1.68
C GLU A 123 -5.78 24.81 1.15
N GLN A 124 -4.52 25.10 0.79
CA GLN A 124 -3.57 24.05 0.39
C GLN A 124 -3.23 23.10 1.54
N ALA A 125 -3.03 23.61 2.76
CA ALA A 125 -2.78 22.78 3.93
C ALA A 125 -3.95 21.82 4.19
N GLU A 126 -5.19 22.31 4.17
CA GLU A 126 -6.38 21.47 4.34
C GLU A 126 -6.49 20.37 3.28
N LEU A 127 -6.11 20.65 2.02
CA LEU A 127 -6.09 19.66 0.95
C LEU A 127 -5.03 18.59 1.18
N LEU A 128 -3.84 18.98 1.65
CA LEU A 128 -2.75 18.07 1.98
C LEU A 128 -3.10 17.18 3.18
N GLU A 129 -3.72 17.73 4.22
CA GLU A 129 -4.21 16.96 5.37
C GLU A 129 -5.27 15.92 4.97
N LYS A 130 -6.25 16.31 4.14
CA LYS A 130 -7.24 15.37 3.60
C LYS A 130 -6.57 14.26 2.78
N ARG A 131 -5.57 14.61 1.97
CA ARG A 131 -4.82 13.64 1.19
C ARG A 131 -4.03 12.68 2.08
N LEU A 132 -3.38 13.17 3.13
CA LEU A 132 -2.71 12.33 4.12
C LEU A 132 -3.66 11.33 4.77
N SER A 133 -4.84 11.79 5.20
CA SER A 133 -5.85 10.92 5.80
C SER A 133 -6.33 9.82 4.83
N ASN A 134 -6.48 10.14 3.54
CA ASN A 134 -6.88 9.15 2.54
C ASN A 134 -5.77 8.13 2.29
N LEU A 135 -4.51 8.58 2.16
CA LEU A 135 -3.37 7.68 1.94
C LEU A 135 -3.15 6.72 3.13
N ASP A 136 -3.34 7.20 4.36
CA ASP A 136 -3.26 6.36 5.55
C ASP A 136 -4.37 5.29 5.57
N HIS A 137 -5.60 5.68 5.21
CA HIS A 137 -6.71 4.75 5.10
C HIS A 137 -6.49 3.72 3.98
N ASP A 138 -6.05 4.16 2.80
CA ASP A 138 -5.75 3.28 1.66
C ASP A 138 -4.64 2.27 2.01
N LEU A 139 -3.60 2.71 2.74
CA LEU A 139 -2.54 1.82 3.21
C LEU A 139 -3.08 0.80 4.22
N HIS A 140 -3.89 1.25 5.18
CA HIS A 140 -4.49 0.37 6.17
C HIS A 140 -5.36 -0.71 5.53
N ASP A 141 -6.25 -0.31 4.61
CA ASP A 141 -7.14 -1.21 3.90
C ASP A 141 -6.34 -2.19 3.03
N LEU A 142 -5.34 -1.72 2.29
CA LEU A 142 -4.47 -2.57 1.48
C LEU A 142 -3.76 -3.65 2.32
N LEU A 143 -3.22 -3.27 3.49
CA LEU A 143 -2.53 -4.21 4.38
C LEU A 143 -3.49 -5.15 5.11
N SER A 144 -4.69 -4.68 5.45
CA SER A 144 -5.75 -5.49 6.07
C SER A 144 -6.29 -6.54 5.09
N ASP A 145 -6.45 -6.16 3.82
CA ASP A 145 -6.95 -7.05 2.76
C ASP A 145 -5.85 -7.98 2.21
N ALA A 146 -4.58 -7.72 2.54
CA ALA A 146 -3.44 -8.50 2.09
C ALA A 146 -3.48 -9.93 2.66
N ASN A 147 -3.86 -10.90 1.82
CA ASN A 147 -4.07 -12.27 2.26
C ASN A 147 -3.72 -13.31 1.20
N LEU A 148 -3.01 -14.35 1.64
CA LEU A 148 -2.70 -15.55 0.87
C LEU A 148 -3.49 -16.73 1.44
N ALA A 149 -4.51 -17.18 0.72
CA ALA A 149 -5.29 -18.35 1.09
C ALA A 149 -4.82 -19.59 0.32
N VAL A 150 -4.33 -20.60 1.07
CA VAL A 150 -3.89 -21.89 0.54
C VAL A 150 -4.86 -22.97 0.99
N ASN A 151 -5.54 -23.59 0.02
CA ASN A 151 -6.63 -24.54 0.28
C ASN A 151 -6.19 -26.02 0.30
N SER A 152 -4.93 -26.31 0.01
CA SER A 152 -4.41 -27.69 0.04
C SER A 152 -3.01 -27.76 0.65
N VAL A 153 -1.98 -27.24 -0.02
CA VAL A 153 -0.59 -27.34 0.48
C VAL A 153 0.21 -26.12 0.06
N LEU A 154 0.94 -25.55 1.01
CA LEU A 154 1.97 -24.55 0.75
C LEU A 154 3.33 -25.24 0.90
N HIS A 155 4.04 -25.41 -0.22
CA HIS A 155 5.34 -26.10 -0.23
C HIS A 155 6.46 -25.25 0.38
N SER A 156 7.53 -25.92 0.80
CA SER A 156 8.79 -25.27 1.18
C SER A 156 9.46 -24.57 -0.01
N GLY A 157 10.26 -23.53 0.25
CA GLY A 157 11.00 -22.78 -0.78
C GLY A 157 10.21 -21.66 -1.46
N VAL A 158 9.01 -21.36 -0.95
CA VAL A 158 8.19 -20.22 -1.38
C VAL A 158 8.57 -19.01 -0.55
N GLU A 159 8.83 -17.90 -1.23
CA GLU A 159 9.16 -16.62 -0.62
C GLU A 159 7.96 -15.68 -0.72
N ILE A 160 7.36 -15.37 0.44
CA ILE A 160 6.16 -14.55 0.55
C ILE A 160 6.58 -13.20 1.11
N HIS A 161 6.41 -12.17 0.31
CA HIS A 161 6.58 -10.78 0.68
C HIS A 161 5.20 -10.19 0.92
N ILE A 162 4.98 -9.59 2.09
CA ILE A 162 3.80 -8.79 2.37
C ILE A 162 4.31 -7.41 2.77
N PHE A 163 4.10 -6.41 1.92
CA PHE A 163 4.64 -5.06 2.11
C PHE A 163 6.18 -5.08 2.30
N ASP A 164 6.69 -4.69 3.46
CA ASP A 164 8.12 -4.66 3.80
C ASP A 164 8.61 -5.94 4.50
N LYS A 165 7.73 -6.91 4.75
CA LYS A 165 8.03 -8.15 5.46
C LYS A 165 8.24 -9.31 4.50
N VAL A 166 9.13 -10.22 4.87
CA VAL A 166 9.45 -11.42 4.09
C VAL A 166 9.36 -12.66 4.97
N LEU A 167 8.65 -13.67 4.47
CA LEU A 167 8.55 -15.00 5.05
C LEU A 167 9.01 -16.02 4.00
N LYS A 168 9.98 -16.86 4.36
CA LYS A 168 10.40 -18.00 3.53
C LYS A 168 9.89 -19.29 4.14
N THR A 169 9.16 -20.08 3.37
CA THR A 169 8.65 -21.37 3.84
C THR A 169 9.81 -22.37 3.94
N ILE A 170 10.06 -22.91 5.14
CA ILE A 170 11.14 -23.89 5.37
C ILE A 170 10.65 -25.34 5.36
N ARG A 171 9.33 -25.55 5.36
CA ARG A 171 8.67 -26.84 5.35
C ARG A 171 7.34 -26.72 4.60
N ASN A 172 6.71 -27.85 4.33
CA ASN A 172 5.37 -27.87 3.78
C ASN A 172 4.35 -27.55 4.88
N TYR A 173 3.41 -26.66 4.57
CA TYR A 173 2.31 -26.30 5.47
C TYR A 173 0.99 -26.87 4.92
N PRO A 174 0.10 -27.36 5.82
CA PRO A 174 -1.26 -27.78 5.45
C PRO A 174 -2.10 -26.56 5.02
N PRO A 175 -3.40 -26.71 4.70
CA PRO A 175 -4.24 -25.58 4.33
C PRO A 175 -4.15 -24.44 5.36
N CYS A 176 -3.77 -23.25 4.90
CA CYS A 176 -3.47 -22.12 5.75
C CYS A 176 -3.80 -20.79 5.06
N ASN A 177 -3.96 -19.75 5.86
CA ASN A 177 -3.97 -18.37 5.41
C ASN A 177 -2.68 -17.69 5.90
N VAL A 178 -2.02 -16.94 5.02
CA VAL A 178 -0.86 -16.11 5.37
C VAL A 178 -1.27 -14.65 5.23
N LYS A 179 -1.19 -13.90 6.32
CA LYS A 179 -1.64 -12.51 6.40
C LYS A 179 -0.71 -11.71 7.30
N LEU A 180 -0.78 -10.39 7.20
CA LEU A 180 -0.05 -9.49 8.10
C LEU A 180 -0.88 -9.28 9.38
N LEU A 181 -0.35 -9.69 10.53
CA LEU A 181 -0.94 -9.45 11.85
C LEU A 181 0.09 -8.80 12.75
N ASN A 182 -0.28 -7.70 13.42
CA ASN A 182 0.62 -6.98 14.34
C ASN A 182 2.02 -6.72 13.75
N ASN A 183 2.06 -6.29 12.47
CA ASN A 183 3.29 -6.02 11.73
C ASN A 183 4.23 -7.24 11.53
N LYS A 184 3.68 -8.45 11.61
CA LYS A 184 4.38 -9.71 11.35
C LYS A 184 3.57 -10.58 10.41
N ILE A 185 4.26 -11.34 9.56
CA ILE A 185 3.61 -12.34 8.72
C ILE A 185 3.27 -13.54 9.59
N GLU A 186 1.98 -13.83 9.74
CA GLU A 186 1.46 -14.95 10.51
C GLU A 186 0.83 -15.99 9.57
N ILE A 187 1.03 -17.27 9.91
CA ILE A 187 0.43 -18.41 9.19
C ILE A 187 -0.67 -19.00 10.08
N GLU A 188 -1.92 -18.82 9.67
CA GLU A 188 -3.10 -19.34 10.36
C GLU A 188 -3.57 -20.63 9.68
N PHE A 189 -3.56 -21.75 10.40
CA PHE A 189 -4.00 -23.03 9.85
C PHE A 189 -5.53 -23.10 9.83
N LYS A 190 -6.10 -23.61 8.73
CA LYS A 190 -7.54 -23.86 8.66
C LYS A 190 -7.84 -25.09 9.53
N THR A 191 -8.37 -24.86 10.72
CA THR A 191 -8.94 -25.94 11.54
C THR A 191 -10.27 -26.36 10.93
N SER A 192 -10.34 -27.62 10.51
CA SER A 192 -11.55 -28.29 10.01
C SER A 192 -12.68 -28.31 11.04
#